data_AF-A0A1C4Y7F3-F1
#
_entry.id   AF-A0A1C4Y7F3-F1
#
_cell.length_a   1.000
_cell.length_b   1.000
_cell.length_c   1.000
_cell.angle_alpha   90.00
_cell.angle_beta   90.00
_cell.angle_gamma   90.00
#
_symmetry.space_group_name_H-M   'P 1'
#
loop_
_entity.id
_entity.type
_entity.pdbx_description
1 polymer ?
#
loop_
_entity_poly.entity_id
_entity_poly.type
_entity_poly.pdbx_seq_one_letter_code
_entity_poly.pdbx_strand_id
1 'polypeptide(L)'
;MSMTTAPRARRVFAAAAAVAGLLTLAAQLPDGGSSAAPTAPSAGAAHRHATGESSRTTVAPPPLDPRTVPVAFVAGPQRSGAKGDAPLDVCLVLGRPEKERTVKLPPAAAERLYRATRSYPGPCADYGPTKRLGDGTVRIYSQLAGDRPASLGFVLDRRALGGLPTEPTDGAHCHDVDGDGTIDPATECVHEHEYLLDLPQRFRDVVGGPFRWAMLNWDPRGHAPAQIYGAPHFDLHFYLQDRAETAAIGTGPCGGGNLVDCADYAEARLPVPARYLPADYLDIDAVVPGMGNHLGDPTAPEFNGQPFTHTFMYGAYGGDVTFYEPMITRAWLADLAAGRVQPSCRPLKLPAAWEEAGWYPTSYCMSYRANRQEITVALTDFVSRPAS
;
A
#
# COMPACT_ATOMS: atom_id res chain seq x y z
N MET A 1 27.15 11.70 -36.20
CA MET A 1 25.69 11.88 -36.38
C MET A 1 25.12 12.14 -34.98
N SER A 2 24.99 13.42 -34.62
CA SER A 2 24.37 13.83 -33.35
C SER A 2 22.87 13.90 -33.56
N MET A 3 22.10 13.15 -32.78
CA MET A 3 20.65 13.33 -32.70
C MET A 3 20.31 14.15 -31.46
N THR A 4 19.90 15.39 -31.72
CA THR A 4 19.38 16.33 -30.74
C THR A 4 17.93 15.98 -30.44
N THR A 5 17.62 15.68 -29.19
CA THR A 5 16.26 15.56 -28.65
C THR A 5 15.63 16.94 -28.49
N ALA A 6 14.44 17.14 -29.05
CA ALA A 6 13.64 18.36 -28.88
C ALA A 6 12.68 18.20 -27.68
N PRO A 7 12.46 19.23 -26.85
CA PRO A 7 11.50 19.16 -25.75
C PRO A 7 10.07 19.41 -26.25
N ARG A 8 9.10 18.67 -25.69
CA ARG A 8 7.66 18.88 -25.89
C ARG A 8 7.23 20.20 -25.22
N ALA A 9 6.52 21.03 -25.97
CA ALA A 9 6.00 22.31 -25.52
C ALA A 9 4.80 22.14 -24.56
N ARG A 10 4.88 22.77 -23.38
CA ARG A 10 3.76 22.99 -22.46
C ARG A 10 2.71 23.88 -23.14
N ARG A 11 1.46 23.43 -23.23
CA ARG A 11 0.33 24.27 -23.65
C ARG A 11 -0.25 24.98 -22.44
N VAL A 12 0.02 26.28 -22.35
CA VAL A 12 -0.63 27.20 -21.40
C VAL A 12 -1.98 27.61 -21.98
N PHE A 13 -3.07 27.26 -21.33
CA PHE A 13 -4.39 27.87 -21.61
C PHE A 13 -4.57 29.08 -20.68
N ALA A 14 -4.61 30.27 -21.28
CA ALA A 14 -5.04 31.50 -20.62
C ALA A 14 -6.57 31.58 -20.67
N ALA A 15 -7.23 31.63 -19.51
CA ALA A 15 -8.64 31.99 -19.40
C ALA A 15 -8.75 33.42 -18.87
N ALA A 16 -9.38 34.29 -19.67
CA ALA A 16 -9.61 35.69 -19.38
C ALA A 16 -10.83 35.88 -18.44
N ALA A 17 -10.74 36.91 -17.59
CA ALA A 17 -11.77 37.35 -16.65
C ALA A 17 -12.76 38.35 -17.28
N ALA A 18 -14.02 38.30 -16.82
CA ALA A 18 -14.99 39.40 -16.57
C ALA A 18 -16.38 38.73 -16.39
N VAL A 19 -17.24 39.05 -15.42
CA VAL A 19 -17.93 40.33 -15.19
C VAL A 19 -18.51 40.35 -13.76
N ALA A 20 -18.53 41.55 -13.16
CA ALA A 20 -19.10 41.90 -11.86
C ALA A 20 -20.61 42.22 -11.91
N GLY A 21 -21.32 42.13 -10.78
CA GLY A 21 -22.66 42.74 -10.63
C GLY A 21 -23.47 42.37 -9.38
N LEU A 22 -23.28 43.15 -8.31
CA LEU A 22 -24.14 43.49 -7.15
C LEU A 22 -25.38 42.65 -6.79
N LEU A 23 -25.51 42.32 -5.48
CA LEU A 23 -26.65 42.79 -4.67
C LEU A 23 -26.38 42.72 -3.15
N THR A 24 -26.52 43.86 -2.50
CA THR A 24 -26.45 44.10 -1.05
C THR A 24 -27.86 44.01 -0.46
N LEU A 25 -28.06 43.32 0.68
CA LEU A 25 -29.00 43.79 1.70
C LEU A 25 -28.69 43.17 3.07
N ALA A 26 -28.68 44.03 4.09
CA ALA A 26 -28.44 43.74 5.49
C ALA A 26 -29.75 43.58 6.28
N ALA A 27 -29.69 42.83 7.38
CA ALA A 27 -30.48 43.00 8.63
C ALA A 27 -29.92 41.99 9.67
N GLN A 28 -29.16 42.42 10.68
CA GLN A 28 -29.58 42.91 12.01
C GLN A 28 -30.09 41.84 13.00
N LEU A 29 -29.37 41.77 14.12
CA LEU A 29 -29.49 40.94 15.32
C LEU A 29 -30.80 41.22 16.11
N PRO A 30 -31.05 40.46 17.21
CA PRO A 30 -30.61 41.03 18.49
C PRO A 30 -29.96 40.03 19.47
N ASP A 31 -29.19 40.65 20.36
CA ASP A 31 -28.46 40.13 21.51
C ASP A 31 -29.32 39.43 22.58
N GLY A 32 -28.67 38.56 23.35
CA GLY A 32 -29.16 38.00 24.60
C GLY A 32 -27.99 37.43 25.41
N GLY A 33 -27.41 38.27 26.28
CA GLY A 33 -26.20 37.99 27.04
C GLY A 33 -26.36 37.16 28.33
N SER A 34 -25.20 36.79 28.87
CA SER A 34 -24.78 37.01 30.28
C SER A 34 -24.22 35.76 30.99
N SER A 35 -22.92 35.85 31.27
CA SER A 35 -22.21 35.59 32.54
C SER A 35 -22.40 34.26 33.29
N ALA A 36 -21.26 33.61 33.56
CA ALA A 36 -20.64 33.51 34.90
C ALA A 36 -20.03 32.11 35.14
N ALA A 37 -18.70 32.08 35.27
CA ALA A 37 -18.02 31.11 36.13
C ALA A 37 -18.30 31.46 37.60
N PRO A 38 -18.20 30.49 38.53
CA PRO A 38 -17.00 30.53 39.37
C PRO A 38 -16.49 29.17 39.91
N THR A 39 -15.16 29.14 40.13
CA THR A 39 -14.40 28.56 41.26
C THR A 39 -14.55 27.10 41.73
N ALA A 40 -13.40 26.44 41.80
CA ALA A 40 -13.11 25.26 42.61
C ALA A 40 -13.22 25.50 44.14
N PRO A 41 -13.12 24.42 44.93
CA PRO A 41 -12.17 24.45 46.04
C PRO A 41 -11.28 23.20 46.13
N SER A 42 -10.07 23.41 46.66
CA SER A 42 -9.08 22.43 47.08
C SER A 42 -9.19 22.11 48.58
N ALA A 43 -8.80 20.88 48.95
CA ALA A 43 -8.17 20.40 50.20
C ALA A 43 -8.77 19.01 50.51
N GLY A 44 -8.04 17.95 50.86
CA GLY A 44 -6.68 17.80 51.38
C GLY A 44 -6.76 16.72 52.47
N ALA A 45 -6.05 15.61 52.32
CA ALA A 45 -5.73 14.71 53.43
C ALA A 45 -4.60 13.75 53.03
N ALA A 46 -3.43 14.02 53.58
CA ALA A 46 -2.32 13.07 53.63
C ALA A 46 -2.58 12.06 54.76
N HIS A 47 -2.34 10.76 54.52
CA HIS A 47 -1.80 9.89 55.57
C HIS A 47 -1.10 8.63 55.01
N ARG A 48 0.20 8.59 55.32
CA ARG A 48 1.01 7.46 55.83
C ARG A 48 1.31 6.26 54.91
N HIS A 49 2.61 6.13 54.67
CA HIS A 49 3.33 4.91 54.37
C HIS A 49 2.89 3.71 55.21
N ALA A 50 2.69 2.57 54.54
CA ALA A 50 2.95 1.25 55.09
C ALA A 50 3.50 0.35 53.97
N THR A 51 4.71 -0.13 54.19
CA THR A 51 5.42 -1.17 53.44
C THR A 51 4.67 -2.49 53.50
N GLY A 52 4.45 -3.12 52.35
CA GLY A 52 3.78 -4.42 52.23
C GLY A 52 4.18 -5.13 50.95
N GLU A 53 5.29 -5.84 51.03
CA GLU A 53 5.82 -6.75 50.02
C GLU A 53 4.83 -7.90 49.81
N SER A 54 4.35 -8.10 48.58
CA SER A 54 3.59 -9.29 48.19
C SER A 54 4.05 -9.76 46.81
N SER A 55 4.95 -10.73 46.85
CA SER A 55 5.40 -11.53 45.71
C SER A 55 4.22 -12.25 45.07
N ARG A 56 3.85 -11.84 43.85
CA ARG A 56 3.07 -12.68 42.94
C ARG A 56 3.99 -13.23 41.87
N THR A 57 4.31 -14.51 42.02
CA THR A 57 4.96 -15.34 41.02
C THR A 57 4.10 -15.39 39.75
N THR A 58 4.56 -14.75 38.68
CA THR A 58 4.02 -14.96 37.33
C THR A 58 4.43 -16.34 36.84
N VAL A 59 3.47 -17.27 36.78
CA VAL A 59 3.63 -18.56 36.10
C VAL A 59 3.60 -18.31 34.60
N ALA A 60 4.69 -18.65 33.91
CA ALA A 60 4.76 -18.63 32.46
C ALA A 60 3.82 -19.71 31.87
N PRO A 61 3.10 -19.43 30.77
CA PRO A 61 2.32 -20.46 30.09
C PRO A 61 3.25 -21.52 29.47
N PRO A 62 2.83 -22.80 29.41
CA PRO A 62 3.65 -23.86 28.85
C PRO A 62 3.87 -23.68 27.34
N PRO A 63 4.98 -24.21 26.78
CA PRO A 63 5.25 -24.16 25.35
C PRO A 63 4.19 -24.97 24.58
N LEU A 64 3.68 -24.38 23.50
CA LEU A 64 2.73 -25.04 22.60
C LEU A 64 3.44 -26.16 21.81
N ASP A 65 2.89 -27.37 21.91
CA ASP A 65 3.29 -28.54 21.13
C ASP A 65 2.98 -28.33 19.63
N PRO A 66 3.98 -28.42 18.72
CA PRO A 66 3.79 -28.17 17.29
C PRO A 66 3.01 -29.28 16.55
N ARG A 67 2.43 -30.28 17.22
CA ARG A 67 1.85 -31.46 16.55
C ARG A 67 0.33 -31.48 16.38
N THR A 68 -0.41 -30.45 16.78
CA THR A 68 -1.87 -30.45 16.66
C THR A 68 -2.44 -29.08 16.27
N VAL A 69 -2.16 -28.66 15.03
CA VAL A 69 -2.99 -27.66 14.35
C VAL A 69 -3.43 -28.26 13.01
N PRO A 70 -4.74 -28.54 12.80
CA PRO A 70 -5.22 -28.91 11.49
C PRO A 70 -5.11 -27.68 10.59
N VAL A 71 -4.11 -27.69 9.70
CA VAL A 71 -3.92 -26.67 8.69
C VAL A 71 -4.91 -26.95 7.55
N ALA A 72 -6.06 -26.28 7.58
CA ALA A 72 -6.96 -26.20 6.44
C ALA A 72 -6.51 -25.05 5.54
N PHE A 73 -5.79 -25.38 4.46
CA PHE A 73 -5.58 -24.46 3.34
C PHE A 73 -6.74 -24.59 2.36
N VAL A 74 -7.46 -23.49 2.16
CA VAL A 74 -8.45 -23.36 1.08
C VAL A 74 -7.73 -22.77 -0.12
N ALA A 75 -7.75 -23.51 -1.23
CA ALA A 75 -7.35 -23.03 -2.55
C ALA A 75 -8.18 -21.79 -2.93
N GLY A 76 -7.58 -20.87 -3.69
CA GLY A 76 -8.30 -19.74 -4.31
C GLY A 76 -9.55 -20.17 -5.11
N PRO A 77 -10.38 -19.22 -5.54
CA PRO A 77 -11.81 -19.42 -5.78
C PRO A 77 -12.11 -20.67 -6.62
N GLN A 78 -12.82 -21.61 -6.00
CA GLN A 78 -13.38 -22.76 -6.68
C GLN A 78 -14.36 -22.27 -7.75
N ARG A 79 -13.94 -22.31 -9.02
CA ARG A 79 -14.87 -22.47 -10.12
C ARG A 79 -15.59 -23.79 -9.89
N SER A 80 -16.89 -23.76 -9.62
CA SER A 80 -17.76 -24.92 -9.66
C SER A 80 -17.81 -25.46 -11.10
N GLY A 81 -16.90 -26.37 -11.40
CA GLY A 81 -16.80 -27.06 -12.67
C GLY A 81 -15.52 -27.89 -12.69
N ALA A 82 -15.67 -29.22 -12.64
CA ALA A 82 -14.65 -30.27 -12.73
C ALA A 82 -13.28 -29.85 -13.32
N LYS A 83 -12.40 -29.27 -12.48
CA LYS A 83 -11.03 -28.82 -12.82
C LYS A 83 -9.95 -29.40 -11.90
N GLY A 84 -10.24 -30.50 -11.21
CA GLY A 84 -9.36 -31.09 -10.19
C GLY A 84 -8.05 -31.71 -10.70
N ASP A 85 -7.91 -31.95 -12.00
CA ASP A 85 -6.83 -32.79 -12.56
C ASP A 85 -5.85 -32.06 -13.48
N ALA A 86 -6.06 -30.76 -13.76
CA ALA A 86 -5.15 -30.02 -14.62
C ALA A 86 -3.77 -29.86 -13.94
N PRO A 87 -2.65 -30.18 -14.63
CA PRO A 87 -1.32 -29.96 -14.07
C PRO A 87 -1.08 -28.48 -13.72
N LEU A 88 -0.60 -28.23 -12.52
CA LEU A 88 -0.24 -26.91 -12.00
C LEU A 88 1.20 -26.58 -12.37
N ASP A 89 1.47 -25.32 -12.71
CA ASP A 89 2.84 -24.83 -12.73
C ASP A 89 3.36 -24.72 -11.29
N VAL A 90 4.55 -25.28 -11.08
CA VAL A 90 5.22 -25.31 -9.79
C VAL A 90 6.68 -24.91 -10.01
N CYS A 91 7.14 -23.93 -9.24
CA CYS A 91 8.56 -23.69 -9.13
C CYS A 91 9.17 -24.73 -8.19
N LEU A 92 9.87 -25.69 -8.79
CA LEU A 92 10.54 -26.77 -8.08
C LEU A 92 11.89 -26.28 -7.55
N VAL A 93 12.05 -26.33 -6.23
CA VAL A 93 13.25 -25.93 -5.50
C VAL A 93 13.85 -27.17 -4.82
N LEU A 94 14.84 -27.80 -5.46
CA LEU A 94 15.53 -28.96 -4.89
C LEU A 94 16.93 -28.57 -4.41
N GLY A 95 17.10 -28.51 -3.08
CA GLY A 95 18.40 -28.31 -2.42
C GLY A 95 18.90 -26.88 -2.39
N ARG A 96 19.05 -26.21 -3.55
CA ARG A 96 19.56 -24.83 -3.64
C ARG A 96 18.69 -23.92 -4.55
N PRO A 97 18.45 -22.63 -4.19
CA PRO A 97 17.57 -21.71 -4.94
C PRO A 97 18.02 -21.44 -6.38
N GLU A 98 19.31 -21.51 -6.70
CA GLU A 98 19.84 -21.23 -8.05
C GLU A 98 19.53 -22.33 -9.09
N LYS A 99 18.87 -23.42 -8.67
CA LYS A 99 18.40 -24.51 -9.54
C LYS A 99 16.87 -24.56 -9.67
N GLU A 100 16.21 -23.46 -9.35
CA GLU A 100 14.78 -23.28 -9.51
C GLU A 100 14.36 -23.55 -10.97
N ARG A 101 13.36 -24.43 -11.14
CA ARG A 101 12.79 -24.74 -12.46
C ARG A 101 11.27 -24.87 -12.40
N THR A 102 10.60 -24.29 -13.38
CA THR A 102 9.16 -24.46 -13.54
C THR A 102 8.87 -25.87 -14.06
N VAL A 103 8.04 -26.62 -13.35
CA VAL A 103 7.56 -27.95 -13.74
C VAL A 103 6.03 -27.99 -13.66
N LYS A 104 5.41 -28.88 -14.43
CA LYS A 104 3.97 -29.16 -14.34
C LYS A 104 3.74 -30.40 -13.47
N LEU A 105 2.94 -30.26 -12.41
CA LEU A 105 2.64 -31.36 -11.49
C LEU A 105 1.13 -31.49 -11.25
N PRO A 106 0.60 -32.72 -11.09
CA PRO A 106 -0.76 -32.90 -10.58
C PRO A 106 -0.94 -32.21 -9.22
N PRO A 107 -2.12 -31.65 -8.89
CA PRO A 107 -2.33 -30.90 -7.66
C PRO A 107 -1.90 -31.66 -6.38
N ALA A 108 -2.24 -32.94 -6.29
CA ALA A 108 -1.85 -33.76 -5.13
C ALA A 108 -0.32 -33.92 -4.97
N ALA A 109 0.43 -33.92 -6.07
CA ALA A 109 1.90 -33.98 -6.04
C ALA A 109 2.51 -32.62 -5.66
N ALA A 110 1.96 -31.53 -6.20
CA ALA A 110 2.35 -30.17 -5.84
C ALA A 110 2.17 -29.90 -4.34
N GLU A 111 1.02 -30.29 -3.79
CA GLU A 111 0.71 -30.17 -2.36
C GLU A 111 1.72 -30.89 -1.45
N ARG A 112 2.10 -32.13 -1.80
CA ARG A 112 3.15 -32.84 -1.06
C ARG A 112 4.49 -32.14 -1.18
N LEU A 113 4.81 -31.60 -2.35
CA LEU A 113 6.07 -30.92 -2.62
C LEU A 113 6.19 -29.62 -1.82
N TYR A 114 5.12 -28.82 -1.71
CA TYR A 114 5.10 -27.57 -0.92
C TYR A 114 5.33 -27.83 0.57
N ARG A 115 4.84 -28.97 1.08
CA ARG A 115 5.06 -29.37 2.48
C ARG A 115 6.48 -29.88 2.74
N ALA A 116 7.12 -30.48 1.75
CA ALA A 116 8.43 -31.15 1.91
C ALA A 116 9.63 -30.28 1.50
N THR A 117 9.41 -29.22 0.72
CA THR A 117 10.49 -28.43 0.10
C THR A 117 10.16 -26.94 0.11
N ARG A 118 11.11 -26.10 -0.32
CA ARG A 118 10.89 -24.66 -0.53
C ARG A 118 10.18 -24.31 -1.85
N SER A 119 9.66 -25.31 -2.57
CA SER A 119 8.91 -25.13 -3.83
C SER A 119 7.64 -24.32 -3.60
N TYR A 120 7.14 -23.65 -4.64
CA TYR A 120 5.99 -22.75 -4.51
C TYR A 120 5.10 -22.75 -5.76
N PRO A 121 3.82 -22.32 -5.63
CA PRO A 121 2.89 -22.25 -6.76
C PRO A 121 3.33 -21.27 -7.86
N GLY A 122 3.03 -21.65 -9.10
CA GLY A 122 3.29 -20.85 -10.29
C GLY A 122 4.68 -21.05 -10.89
N PRO A 123 4.99 -20.34 -11.99
CA PRO A 123 6.33 -20.28 -12.57
C PRO A 123 7.37 -19.81 -11.56
N CYS A 124 8.64 -20.17 -11.75
CA CYS A 124 9.71 -19.60 -10.91
C CYS A 124 9.77 -18.09 -11.02
N ALA A 125 9.98 -17.46 -9.87
CA ALA A 125 10.00 -16.02 -9.72
C ALA A 125 11.38 -15.46 -10.08
N ASP A 126 11.37 -14.39 -10.86
CA ASP A 126 12.50 -13.47 -10.96
C ASP A 126 12.39 -12.44 -9.85
N TYR A 127 13.51 -12.05 -9.25
CA TYR A 127 13.55 -11.14 -8.11
C TYR A 127 14.32 -9.87 -8.44
N GLY A 128 13.82 -8.74 -7.94
CA GLY A 128 14.56 -7.48 -7.91
C GLY A 128 15.59 -7.44 -6.77
N PRO A 129 16.35 -6.34 -6.64
CA PRO A 129 17.27 -6.13 -5.53
C PRO A 129 16.58 -6.22 -4.17
N THR A 130 17.30 -6.75 -3.18
CA THR A 130 16.81 -6.89 -1.81
C THR A 130 17.11 -5.66 -0.97
N LYS A 131 16.13 -5.20 -0.18
CA LYS A 131 16.28 -4.16 0.85
C LYS A 131 16.02 -4.71 2.24
N ARG A 132 16.63 -4.10 3.25
CA ARG A 132 16.31 -4.38 4.66
C ARG A 132 14.98 -3.73 5.01
N LEU A 133 14.17 -4.45 5.77
CA LEU A 133 12.92 -3.96 6.35
C LEU A 133 12.77 -4.62 7.72
N GLY A 134 12.83 -3.82 8.79
CA GLY A 134 12.89 -4.32 10.16
C GLY A 134 13.97 -5.40 10.36
N ASP A 135 13.61 -6.51 11.00
CA ASP A 135 14.48 -7.67 11.25
C ASP A 135 14.63 -8.61 10.04
N GLY A 136 14.09 -8.24 8.88
CA GLY A 136 14.07 -9.05 7.67
C GLY A 136 14.38 -8.24 6.41
N THR A 137 13.85 -8.71 5.30
CA THR A 137 14.03 -8.08 4.00
C THR A 137 12.73 -7.96 3.21
N VAL A 138 12.74 -7.05 2.24
CA VAL A 138 11.71 -6.88 1.23
C VAL A 138 12.35 -6.78 -0.16
N ARG A 139 11.65 -7.28 -1.18
CA ARG A 139 11.98 -7.10 -2.60
C ARG A 139 10.76 -7.32 -3.48
N ILE A 140 10.83 -6.83 -4.72
CA ILE A 140 9.86 -7.16 -5.76
C ILE A 140 10.19 -8.52 -6.38
N TYR A 141 9.15 -9.24 -6.75
CA TYR A 141 9.25 -10.44 -7.57
C TYR A 141 8.24 -10.41 -8.71
N SER A 142 8.55 -11.15 -9.78
CA SER A 142 7.63 -11.40 -10.88
C SER A 142 7.64 -12.87 -11.26
N GLN A 143 6.49 -13.43 -11.58
CA GLN A 143 6.37 -14.76 -12.18
C GLN A 143 5.85 -14.61 -13.60
N LEU A 144 6.52 -15.24 -14.57
CA LEU A 144 6.13 -15.17 -15.99
C LEU A 144 5.83 -16.57 -16.55
N ALA A 145 4.67 -16.71 -17.20
CA ALA A 145 4.30 -17.88 -17.97
C ALA A 145 4.59 -17.59 -19.46
N GLY A 146 5.83 -17.83 -19.89
CA GLY A 146 6.31 -17.34 -21.19
C GLY A 146 6.57 -15.83 -21.12
N ASP A 147 5.88 -15.08 -21.97
CA ASP A 147 5.84 -13.61 -22.00
C ASP A 147 4.68 -13.01 -21.19
N ARG A 148 3.74 -13.84 -20.73
CA ARG A 148 2.60 -13.39 -19.94
C ARG A 148 2.97 -13.27 -18.46
N PRO A 149 2.76 -12.10 -17.82
CA PRO A 149 2.89 -12.00 -16.38
C PRO A 149 1.81 -12.80 -15.67
N ALA A 150 2.23 -13.66 -14.75
CA ALA A 150 1.35 -14.39 -13.84
C ALA A 150 1.16 -13.60 -12.53
N SER A 151 2.23 -12.97 -12.02
CA SER A 151 2.18 -12.10 -10.86
C SER A 151 3.30 -11.06 -10.88
N LEU A 152 3.03 -9.89 -10.29
CA LEU A 152 4.02 -8.88 -9.90
C LEU A 152 3.74 -8.50 -8.45
N GLY A 153 4.71 -8.60 -7.55
CA GLY A 153 4.42 -8.42 -6.14
C GLY A 153 5.63 -8.21 -5.26
N PHE A 154 5.35 -7.91 -4.00
CA PHE A 154 6.32 -7.82 -2.93
C PHE A 154 6.46 -9.19 -2.28
N VAL A 155 7.70 -9.53 -1.90
CA VAL A 155 7.97 -10.60 -0.96
C VAL A 155 8.68 -10.03 0.25
N LEU A 156 8.09 -10.26 1.42
CA LEU A 156 8.61 -9.86 2.72
C LEU A 156 9.03 -11.11 3.48
N ASP A 157 10.21 -11.10 4.10
CA ASP A 157 10.50 -12.08 5.14
C ASP A 157 9.49 -11.93 6.28
N ARG A 158 9.04 -13.02 6.89
CA ARG A 158 8.16 -12.96 8.08
C ARG A 158 8.76 -12.08 9.20
N ARG A 159 10.09 -12.08 9.31
CA ARG A 159 10.84 -11.25 10.27
C ARG A 159 10.75 -9.76 9.96
N ALA A 160 10.42 -9.36 8.74
CA ALA A 160 10.27 -7.95 8.36
C ALA A 160 9.10 -7.26 9.09
N LEU A 161 8.17 -8.03 9.67
CA LEU A 161 7.13 -7.49 10.55
C LEU A 161 7.63 -7.14 11.97
N GLY A 162 8.86 -7.51 12.32
CA GLY A 162 9.52 -7.18 13.59
C GLY A 162 10.64 -6.16 13.39
N GLY A 163 11.02 -5.43 14.44
CA GLY A 163 12.14 -4.48 14.38
C GLY A 163 11.94 -3.29 13.43
N LEU A 164 10.70 -3.02 13.02
CA LEU A 164 10.38 -1.89 12.14
C LEU A 164 10.67 -0.54 12.84
N PRO A 165 11.02 0.51 12.08
CA PRO A 165 11.18 1.85 12.62
C PRO A 165 9.95 2.30 13.42
N THR A 166 10.19 2.93 14.57
CA THR A 166 9.13 3.46 15.45
C THR A 166 9.03 4.97 15.44
N GLU A 167 10.06 5.66 14.91
CA GLU A 167 10.00 7.09 14.65
C GLU A 167 8.93 7.38 13.62
N PRO A 168 8.20 8.50 13.74
CA PRO A 168 7.06 8.76 12.87
C PRO A 168 7.46 8.92 11.41
N THR A 169 8.65 9.46 11.12
CA THR A 169 9.09 9.80 9.76
C THR A 169 10.56 9.42 9.55
N ASP A 170 10.96 9.18 8.31
CA ASP A 170 12.37 9.10 7.88
C ASP A 170 12.96 10.46 7.46
N GLY A 171 12.14 11.51 7.45
CA GLY A 171 12.53 12.88 7.09
C GLY A 171 12.64 13.13 5.59
N ALA A 172 12.18 12.21 4.73
CA ALA A 172 12.23 12.38 3.28
C ALA A 172 11.28 13.48 2.78
N HIS A 173 10.13 13.63 3.42
CA HIS A 173 9.08 14.57 3.04
C HIS A 173 8.75 15.50 4.21
N CYS A 174 9.46 16.63 4.27
CA CYS A 174 9.25 17.66 5.27
C CYS A 174 9.10 19.05 4.64
N HIS A 175 8.41 19.94 5.35
CA HIS A 175 8.24 21.34 4.97
C HIS A 175 8.10 22.20 6.22
N ASP A 176 8.92 23.24 6.34
CA ASP A 176 8.83 24.26 7.40
C ASP A 176 7.55 25.08 7.18
N VAL A 177 6.48 24.72 7.87
CA VAL A 177 5.13 25.27 7.67
C VAL A 177 5.00 26.63 8.35
N ASP A 178 5.64 26.82 9.50
CA ASP A 178 5.55 28.08 10.25
C ASP A 178 6.64 29.11 9.92
N GLY A 179 7.66 28.69 9.16
CA GLY A 179 8.73 29.53 8.65
C GLY A 179 9.76 29.92 9.72
N ASP A 180 9.87 29.17 10.80
CA ASP A 180 10.79 29.45 11.90
C ASP A 180 12.25 29.03 11.61
N GLY A 181 12.47 28.32 10.50
CA GLY A 181 13.78 27.86 10.04
C GLY A 181 14.22 26.53 10.68
N THR A 182 13.35 25.86 11.43
CA THR A 182 13.53 24.52 11.96
C THR A 182 12.47 23.57 11.40
N ILE A 183 12.64 22.26 11.60
CA ILE A 183 11.65 21.26 11.17
C ILE A 183 11.24 20.47 12.42
N ASP A 184 9.97 20.53 12.79
CA ASP A 184 9.34 19.65 13.78
C ASP A 184 8.85 18.36 13.09
N PRO A 185 9.49 17.20 13.32
CA PRO A 185 9.11 15.95 12.67
C PRO A 185 7.68 15.48 12.96
N ALA A 186 7.01 16.02 13.99
CA ALA A 186 5.65 15.65 14.37
C ALA A 186 4.56 16.45 13.64
N THR A 187 4.88 17.63 13.11
CA THR A 187 3.91 18.53 12.46
C THR A 187 4.34 18.98 11.07
N GLU A 188 5.60 18.82 10.73
CA GLU A 188 6.24 19.36 9.52
C GLU A 188 6.91 18.28 8.67
N CYS A 189 6.59 17.00 8.94
CA CYS A 189 6.98 15.88 8.09
C CYS A 189 5.80 14.91 7.88
N VAL A 190 5.80 14.26 6.72
CA VAL A 190 4.91 13.12 6.45
C VAL A 190 5.38 11.93 7.30
N HIS A 191 4.44 11.27 7.97
CA HIS A 191 4.71 10.24 8.98
C HIS A 191 4.88 8.83 8.41
N GLU A 192 5.91 8.64 7.57
CA GLU A 192 6.19 7.39 6.88
C GLU A 192 7.68 7.08 6.74
N HIS A 193 8.00 5.85 6.31
CA HIS A 193 9.35 5.41 5.92
C HIS A 193 9.33 4.81 4.52
N GLU A 194 10.12 5.37 3.60
CA GLU A 194 10.06 5.02 2.18
C GLU A 194 11.11 3.97 1.77
N TYR A 195 10.66 2.97 1.01
CA TYR A 195 11.52 1.93 0.43
C TYR A 195 11.29 1.80 -1.08
N LEU A 196 12.11 2.51 -1.86
CA LEU A 196 12.12 2.45 -3.32
C LEU A 196 12.66 1.09 -3.83
N LEU A 197 11.92 0.39 -4.69
CA LEU A 197 12.22 -0.97 -5.11
C LEU A 197 12.15 -1.14 -6.63
N ASP A 198 13.20 -1.70 -7.21
CA ASP A 198 13.26 -1.94 -8.65
C ASP A 198 12.57 -3.26 -9.02
N LEU A 199 11.84 -3.26 -10.14
CA LEU A 199 11.26 -4.48 -10.70
C LEU A 199 12.37 -5.48 -11.11
N PRO A 200 12.07 -6.79 -11.22
CA PRO A 200 13.00 -7.74 -11.80
C PRO A 200 13.36 -7.36 -13.25
N GLN A 201 14.65 -7.46 -13.62
CA GLN A 201 15.13 -7.10 -14.97
C GLN A 201 14.36 -7.82 -16.08
N ARG A 202 14.13 -9.14 -15.91
CA ARG A 202 13.38 -9.94 -16.89
C ARG A 202 11.93 -9.48 -17.07
N PHE A 203 11.29 -8.95 -16.02
CA PHE A 203 9.94 -8.40 -16.16
C PHE A 203 9.95 -7.18 -17.08
N ARG A 204 10.87 -6.23 -16.86
CA ARG A 204 11.02 -5.05 -17.71
C ARG A 204 11.31 -5.41 -19.16
N ASP A 205 12.20 -6.38 -19.39
CA ASP A 205 12.65 -6.72 -20.73
C ASP A 205 11.60 -7.52 -21.54
N VAL A 206 10.82 -8.38 -20.88
CA VAL A 206 9.87 -9.29 -21.54
C VAL A 206 8.45 -8.74 -21.57
N VAL A 207 7.98 -8.17 -20.46
CA VAL A 207 6.61 -7.66 -20.33
C VAL A 207 6.54 -6.22 -20.80
N GLY A 208 7.53 -5.40 -20.43
CA GLY A 208 7.51 -3.96 -20.68
C GLY A 208 6.50 -3.22 -19.79
N GLY A 209 5.90 -2.16 -20.32
CA GLY A 209 4.90 -1.35 -19.62
C GLY A 209 3.62 -2.11 -19.24
N PRO A 210 2.77 -1.52 -18.39
CA PRO A 210 2.84 -0.14 -17.92
C PRO A 210 3.66 0.03 -16.63
N PHE A 211 3.92 -1.03 -15.86
CA PHE A 211 4.57 -0.93 -14.55
C PHE A 211 6.08 -0.72 -14.67
N ARG A 212 6.61 0.30 -13.99
CA ARG A 212 8.00 0.77 -14.16
C ARG A 212 8.87 0.51 -12.93
N TRP A 213 8.31 0.70 -11.74
CA TRP A 213 8.99 0.52 -10.45
C TRP A 213 7.96 0.36 -9.32
N ALA A 214 8.43 0.15 -8.09
CA ALA A 214 7.56 -0.02 -6.94
C ALA A 214 8.13 0.67 -5.70
N MET A 215 7.25 0.94 -4.74
CA MET A 215 7.59 1.55 -3.46
C MET A 215 6.86 0.80 -2.36
N LEU A 216 7.50 0.70 -1.20
CA LEU A 216 6.82 0.32 0.02
C LEU A 216 6.96 1.46 1.01
N ASN A 217 5.85 1.89 1.60
CA ASN A 217 5.84 2.77 2.75
C ASN A 217 5.55 1.94 3.99
N TRP A 218 6.19 2.32 5.10
CA TRP A 218 5.86 1.83 6.42
C TRP A 218 5.38 3.00 7.27
N ASP A 219 4.14 2.87 7.76
CA ASP A 219 3.41 3.92 8.45
C ASP A 219 3.25 3.50 9.92
N PRO A 220 4.21 3.81 10.81
CA PRO A 220 4.25 3.27 12.16
C PRO A 220 3.09 3.73 13.04
N ARG A 221 2.43 4.83 12.65
CA ARG A 221 1.26 5.41 13.34
C ARG A 221 0.02 5.48 12.44
N GLY A 222 0.12 4.95 11.22
CA GLY A 222 -0.85 5.22 10.16
C GLY A 222 -0.87 6.70 9.74
N HIS A 223 -1.84 7.07 8.90
CA HIS A 223 -1.97 8.41 8.37
C HIS A 223 -3.44 8.86 8.26
N ALA A 224 -3.66 10.08 7.78
CA ALA A 224 -5.00 10.65 7.65
C ALA A 224 -5.82 9.95 6.53
N PRO A 225 -7.15 9.83 6.67
CA PRO A 225 -7.95 10.17 7.84
C PRO A 225 -7.73 9.18 8.99
N ALA A 226 -7.28 9.67 10.15
CA ALA A 226 -6.78 8.81 11.24
C ALA A 226 -7.84 7.86 11.82
N GLN A 227 -9.12 8.23 11.76
CA GLN A 227 -10.23 7.37 12.17
C GLN A 227 -10.42 6.15 11.25
N ILE A 228 -9.81 6.16 10.06
CA ILE A 228 -9.87 5.11 9.05
C ILE A 228 -8.49 4.44 8.94
N TYR A 229 -7.45 5.22 8.63
CA TYR A 229 -6.10 4.74 8.33
C TYR A 229 -5.09 4.94 9.48
N GLY A 230 -5.56 5.15 10.72
CA GLY A 230 -4.70 5.32 11.90
C GLY A 230 -4.10 4.03 12.49
N ALA A 231 -4.32 2.87 11.86
CA ALA A 231 -3.68 1.61 12.28
C ALA A 231 -2.32 1.48 11.59
N PRO A 232 -1.25 0.98 12.24
CA PRO A 232 0.04 0.82 11.57
C PRO A 232 -0.01 -0.14 10.38
N HIS A 233 0.47 0.30 9.23
CA HIS A 233 0.25 -0.40 7.97
C HIS A 233 1.39 -0.18 6.98
N PHE A 234 1.32 -0.93 5.88
CA PHE A 234 2.21 -0.81 4.74
C PHE A 234 1.40 -0.42 3.52
N ASP A 235 1.94 0.51 2.76
CA ASP A 235 1.41 0.89 1.45
C ASP A 235 2.34 0.35 0.38
N LEU A 236 1.76 -0.32 -0.61
CA LEU A 236 2.51 -1.10 -1.59
C LEU A 236 2.26 -0.56 -2.99
N HIS A 237 2.94 0.52 -3.37
CA HIS A 237 2.75 1.17 -4.65
C HIS A 237 3.43 0.40 -5.80
N PHE A 238 2.66 0.15 -6.85
CA PHE A 238 3.13 -0.32 -8.15
C PHE A 238 2.98 0.83 -9.15
N TYR A 239 4.08 1.50 -9.46
CA TYR A 239 4.06 2.71 -10.27
C TYR A 239 3.98 2.43 -11.76
N LEU A 240 3.06 3.15 -12.39
CA LEU A 240 2.99 3.34 -13.83
C LEU A 240 3.86 4.55 -14.18
N GLN A 241 3.76 5.67 -13.45
CA GLN A 241 4.53 6.90 -13.70
C GLN A 241 6.06 6.70 -13.53
N ASP A 242 6.86 7.49 -14.24
CA ASP A 242 8.31 7.43 -14.08
C ASP A 242 8.75 7.97 -12.71
N ARG A 243 9.78 7.33 -12.14
CA ARG A 243 10.27 7.65 -10.79
C ARG A 243 10.78 9.08 -10.66
N ALA A 244 11.39 9.62 -11.71
CA ALA A 244 11.88 11.00 -11.70
C ALA A 244 10.75 12.03 -11.71
N GLU A 245 9.62 11.72 -12.36
CA GLU A 245 8.45 12.59 -12.37
C GLU A 245 7.74 12.53 -11.02
N THR A 246 7.64 11.33 -10.44
CA THR A 246 7.08 11.10 -9.12
C THR A 246 7.86 11.86 -8.04
N ALA A 247 9.19 11.77 -8.06
CA ALA A 247 10.08 12.51 -7.15
C ALA A 247 10.06 14.04 -7.36
N ALA A 248 9.46 14.55 -8.43
CA ALA A 248 9.34 15.98 -8.69
C ALA A 248 8.10 16.61 -8.02
N ILE A 249 7.19 15.79 -7.48
CA ILE A 249 6.02 16.25 -6.72
C ILE A 249 6.52 16.77 -5.37
N GLY A 250 6.52 18.10 -5.20
CA GLY A 250 7.21 18.78 -4.13
C GLY A 250 6.46 18.83 -2.80
N THR A 251 7.19 19.13 -1.72
CA THR A 251 6.61 19.44 -0.42
C THR A 251 6.20 20.92 -0.33
N GLY A 252 5.20 21.21 0.50
CA GLY A 252 4.65 22.56 0.63
C GLY A 252 3.56 22.68 1.71
N PRO A 253 2.89 23.83 1.82
CA PRO A 253 1.93 24.09 2.89
C PRO A 253 0.51 23.57 2.59
N CYS A 254 0.29 22.94 1.44
CA CYS A 254 -1.03 22.44 1.02
C CYS A 254 -1.23 20.95 1.36
N GLY A 255 -2.45 20.43 1.14
CA GLY A 255 -2.74 19.00 1.34
C GLY A 255 -3.15 18.58 2.74
N GLY A 256 -3.68 19.51 3.57
CA GLY A 256 -4.41 19.14 4.79
C GLY A 256 -3.59 18.35 5.83
N GLY A 257 -2.27 18.52 5.85
CA GLY A 257 -1.34 17.79 6.71
C GLY A 257 -0.41 16.83 5.96
N ASN A 258 -0.63 16.60 4.66
CA ASN A 258 0.28 15.81 3.83
C ASN A 258 1.44 16.62 3.22
N LEU A 259 1.49 17.94 3.48
CA LEU A 259 2.63 18.80 3.19
C LEU A 259 3.07 18.83 1.72
N VAL A 260 2.12 19.07 0.81
CA VAL A 260 2.35 19.11 -0.64
C VAL A 260 2.50 20.55 -1.14
N ASP A 261 3.35 20.78 -2.14
CA ASP A 261 3.35 22.04 -2.88
C ASP A 261 1.96 22.36 -3.41
N CYS A 262 1.56 23.63 -3.35
CA CYS A 262 0.18 24.01 -3.66
C CYS A 262 -0.17 23.87 -5.15
N ALA A 263 0.80 24.02 -6.06
CA ALA A 263 0.58 23.78 -7.47
C ALA A 263 0.49 22.27 -7.75
N ASP A 264 1.38 21.48 -7.15
CA ASP A 264 1.34 20.02 -7.26
C ASP A 264 0.05 19.44 -6.65
N TYR A 265 -0.41 19.98 -5.54
CA TYR A 265 -1.67 19.60 -4.92
C TYR A 265 -2.87 19.86 -5.85
N ALA A 266 -2.90 21.00 -6.54
CA ALA A 266 -3.94 21.30 -7.52
C ALA A 266 -3.87 20.36 -8.74
N GLU A 267 -2.65 20.09 -9.24
CA GLU A 267 -2.41 19.20 -10.38
C GLU A 267 -2.79 17.75 -10.08
N ALA A 268 -2.44 17.25 -8.89
CA ALA A 268 -2.74 15.89 -8.46
C ALA A 268 -4.25 15.62 -8.33
N ARG A 269 -5.05 16.68 -8.12
CA ARG A 269 -6.51 16.62 -7.99
C ARG A 269 -7.25 16.85 -9.31
N LEU A 270 -6.54 16.98 -10.44
CA LEU A 270 -7.19 16.97 -11.74
C LEU A 270 -7.92 15.63 -11.95
N PRO A 271 -9.20 15.64 -12.39
CA PRO A 271 -9.99 14.43 -12.48
C PRO A 271 -9.46 13.52 -13.59
N VAL A 272 -9.26 12.25 -13.24
CA VAL A 272 -9.00 11.20 -14.23
C VAL A 272 -10.23 11.03 -15.13
N PRO A 273 -10.09 10.95 -16.46
CA PRO A 273 -11.22 10.68 -17.35
C PRO A 273 -11.95 9.41 -16.93
N ALA A 274 -13.29 9.49 -16.79
CA ALA A 274 -14.10 8.43 -16.19
C ALA A 274 -13.99 7.03 -16.85
N ARG A 275 -13.47 6.94 -18.08
CA ARG A 275 -13.21 5.66 -18.74
C ARG A 275 -11.95 4.95 -18.23
N TYR A 276 -11.01 5.69 -17.62
CA TYR A 276 -9.71 5.21 -17.13
C TYR A 276 -9.66 4.95 -15.63
N LEU A 277 -10.74 5.29 -14.91
CA LEU A 277 -10.89 5.03 -13.47
C LEU A 277 -12.20 4.27 -13.21
N PRO A 278 -12.25 3.28 -12.30
CA PRO A 278 -13.52 2.67 -11.92
C PRO A 278 -14.41 3.69 -11.18
N ALA A 279 -15.71 3.65 -11.44
CA ALA A 279 -16.65 4.71 -11.00
C ALA A 279 -16.75 4.91 -9.47
N ASP A 280 -16.40 3.90 -8.68
CA ASP A 280 -16.47 3.97 -7.21
C ASP A 280 -15.25 4.68 -6.59
N TYR A 281 -14.20 4.94 -7.37
CA TYR A 281 -12.98 5.59 -6.91
C TYR A 281 -13.06 7.10 -7.04
N LEU A 282 -12.81 7.80 -5.95
CA LEU A 282 -13.00 9.24 -5.83
C LEU A 282 -11.80 9.88 -5.14
N ASP A 283 -11.62 11.17 -5.42
CA ASP A 283 -10.68 12.02 -4.68
C ASP A 283 -11.17 12.17 -3.23
N ILE A 284 -10.41 11.60 -2.30
CA ILE A 284 -10.65 11.67 -0.85
C ILE A 284 -9.72 12.67 -0.16
N ASP A 285 -9.09 13.57 -0.93
CA ASP A 285 -8.14 14.57 -0.45
C ASP A 285 -6.85 13.98 0.13
N ALA A 286 -6.35 12.89 -0.48
CA ALA A 286 -5.19 12.14 -0.02
C ALA A 286 -4.00 12.31 -0.99
N VAL A 287 -3.55 13.55 -1.16
CA VAL A 287 -2.37 13.87 -1.99
C VAL A 287 -1.12 13.84 -1.14
N VAL A 288 -0.06 13.14 -1.60
CA VAL A 288 1.21 13.00 -0.88
C VAL A 288 2.40 13.42 -1.77
N PRO A 289 3.39 14.17 -1.25
CA PRO A 289 4.60 14.54 -1.98
C PRO A 289 5.35 13.30 -2.43
N GLY A 290 6.04 13.38 -3.56
CA GLY A 290 6.72 12.21 -4.10
C GLY A 290 5.78 11.07 -4.53
N MET A 291 4.46 11.27 -4.62
CA MET A 291 3.51 10.21 -5.00
C MET A 291 2.38 10.70 -5.92
N GLY A 292 1.59 11.68 -5.46
CA GLY A 292 0.35 12.10 -6.11
C GLY A 292 -0.89 11.83 -5.25
N ASN A 293 -2.07 11.82 -5.88
CA ASN A 293 -3.35 11.65 -5.21
C ASN A 293 -3.73 10.18 -5.06
N HIS A 294 -4.17 9.79 -3.86
CA HIS A 294 -4.66 8.47 -3.53
C HIS A 294 -6.19 8.48 -3.62
N LEU A 295 -6.72 7.85 -4.67
CA LEU A 295 -8.15 7.75 -4.91
C LEU A 295 -8.71 6.57 -4.12
N GLY A 296 -9.67 6.85 -3.24
CA GLY A 296 -10.29 5.86 -2.36
C GLY A 296 -11.64 5.38 -2.88
N ASP A 297 -12.07 4.20 -2.42
CA ASP A 297 -13.39 3.63 -2.66
C ASP A 297 -14.26 3.77 -1.40
N PRO A 298 -15.20 4.74 -1.33
CA PRO A 298 -16.03 4.93 -0.15
C PRO A 298 -17.00 3.79 0.15
N THR A 299 -17.13 2.80 -0.76
CA THR A 299 -17.90 1.57 -0.51
C THR A 299 -17.07 0.51 0.22
N ALA A 300 -15.77 0.74 0.43
CA ALA A 300 -14.89 -0.19 1.11
C ALA A 300 -15.27 -0.33 2.60
N PRO A 301 -14.99 -1.49 3.24
CA PRO A 301 -15.47 -1.79 4.59
C PRO A 301 -15.07 -0.74 5.64
N GLU A 302 -13.87 -0.16 5.53
CA GLU A 302 -13.31 0.82 6.46
C GLU A 302 -14.08 2.15 6.46
N PHE A 303 -14.72 2.51 5.34
CA PHE A 303 -15.64 3.65 5.26
C PHE A 303 -17.05 3.31 5.75
N ASN A 304 -17.33 2.04 6.02
CA ASN A 304 -18.67 1.51 6.32
C ASN A 304 -18.71 0.81 7.69
N GLY A 305 -17.93 1.33 8.65
CA GLY A 305 -17.97 0.92 10.06
C GLY A 305 -17.20 -0.34 10.41
N GLN A 306 -16.45 -0.93 9.46
CA GLN A 306 -15.52 -2.01 9.77
C GLN A 306 -14.12 -1.45 10.06
N PRO A 307 -13.28 -2.19 10.82
CA PRO A 307 -11.89 -1.81 11.00
C PRO A 307 -11.11 -1.86 9.68
N PHE A 308 -10.20 -0.90 9.49
CA PHE A 308 -9.19 -0.99 8.44
C PHE A 308 -8.28 -2.21 8.65
N THR A 309 -8.17 -3.04 7.62
CA THR A 309 -7.38 -4.27 7.62
C THR A 309 -6.50 -4.32 6.38
N HIS A 310 -7.12 -4.19 5.22
CA HIS A 310 -6.50 -3.95 3.94
C HIS A 310 -7.48 -3.21 3.01
N THR A 311 -6.96 -2.41 2.08
CA THR A 311 -7.76 -1.75 1.03
C THR A 311 -6.97 -1.70 -0.28
N PHE A 312 -7.60 -1.21 -1.35
CA PHE A 312 -6.93 -0.97 -2.63
C PHE A 312 -7.28 0.41 -3.13
N MET A 313 -6.26 1.17 -3.53
CA MET A 313 -6.35 2.52 -4.07
C MET A 313 -5.76 2.61 -5.48
N TYR A 314 -6.26 3.60 -6.23
CA TYR A 314 -5.66 4.05 -7.47
C TYR A 314 -4.95 5.37 -7.22
N GLY A 315 -3.73 5.49 -7.69
CA GLY A 315 -2.98 6.73 -7.72
C GLY A 315 -3.27 7.56 -8.95
N ALA A 316 -3.28 8.88 -8.80
CA ALA A 316 -3.43 9.81 -9.91
C ALA A 316 -2.55 11.05 -9.78
N TYR A 317 -2.12 11.57 -10.92
CA TYR A 317 -1.48 12.88 -11.03
C TYR A 317 -1.68 13.43 -12.44
N GLY A 318 -1.98 14.73 -12.58
CA GLY A 318 -2.14 15.37 -13.89
C GLY A 318 -3.33 14.87 -14.72
N GLY A 319 -4.31 14.20 -14.08
CA GLY A 319 -5.45 13.59 -14.76
C GLY A 319 -5.21 12.18 -15.30
N ASP A 320 -4.04 11.58 -15.03
CA ASP A 320 -3.71 10.21 -15.45
C ASP A 320 -3.62 9.28 -14.23
N VAL A 321 -3.84 7.98 -14.43
CA VAL A 321 -3.61 6.96 -13.38
C VAL A 321 -2.12 6.62 -13.30
N THR A 322 -1.50 6.83 -12.15
CA THR A 322 -0.03 6.80 -11.99
C THR A 322 0.50 5.66 -11.14
N PHE A 323 -0.30 5.06 -10.25
CA PHE A 323 0.10 3.89 -9.48
C PHE A 323 -1.09 3.06 -9.00
N TYR A 324 -0.84 1.80 -8.64
CA TYR A 324 -1.79 0.91 -7.96
C TYR A 324 -1.28 0.61 -6.55
N GLU A 325 -2.17 0.53 -5.57
CA GLU A 325 -1.74 0.45 -4.17
C GLU A 325 -2.67 -0.40 -3.33
N PRO A 326 -2.24 -1.60 -2.93
CA PRO A 326 -2.80 -2.28 -1.77
C PRO A 326 -2.20 -1.66 -0.50
N MET A 327 -3.04 -1.15 0.40
CA MET A 327 -2.63 -0.79 1.76
C MET A 327 -3.01 -1.93 2.70
N ILE A 328 -2.12 -2.36 3.61
CA ILE A 328 -2.35 -3.52 4.47
C ILE A 328 -1.78 -3.29 5.87
N THR A 329 -2.64 -3.43 6.88
CA THR A 329 -2.20 -3.33 8.28
C THR A 329 -1.15 -4.39 8.63
N ARG A 330 -0.17 -3.99 9.44
CA ARG A 330 0.82 -4.92 9.99
C ARG A 330 0.15 -6.06 10.76
N ALA A 331 -0.93 -5.77 11.48
CA ALA A 331 -1.70 -6.75 12.22
C ALA A 331 -2.28 -7.85 11.31
N TRP A 332 -2.86 -7.47 10.17
CA TRP A 332 -3.39 -8.42 9.20
C TRP A 332 -2.30 -9.34 8.64
N LEU A 333 -1.14 -8.79 8.27
CA LEU A 333 0.00 -9.60 7.79
C LEU A 333 0.56 -10.54 8.87
N ALA A 334 0.57 -10.10 10.14
CA ALA A 334 0.98 -10.93 11.26
C ALA A 334 0.00 -12.09 11.51
N ASP A 335 -1.31 -11.82 11.41
CA ASP A 335 -2.35 -12.83 11.52
C ASP A 335 -2.34 -13.84 10.37
N LEU A 336 -2.07 -13.37 9.16
CA LEU A 336 -1.84 -14.22 7.98
C LEU A 336 -0.64 -15.14 8.20
N ALA A 337 0.49 -14.61 8.67
CA ALA A 337 1.69 -15.41 8.97
C ALA A 337 1.51 -16.39 10.16
N ALA A 338 0.59 -16.09 11.06
CA ALA A 338 0.20 -16.94 12.18
C ALA A 338 -0.90 -17.97 11.83
N GLY A 339 -1.48 -17.90 10.62
CA GLY A 339 -2.59 -18.76 10.19
C GLY A 339 -3.93 -18.43 10.85
N ARG A 340 -4.06 -17.25 11.46
CA ARG A 340 -5.34 -16.73 12.01
C ARG A 340 -6.25 -16.19 10.92
N VAL A 341 -5.66 -15.75 9.82
CA VAL A 341 -6.35 -15.34 8.60
C VAL A 341 -5.85 -16.19 7.44
N GLN A 342 -6.75 -16.56 6.53
CA GLN A 342 -6.41 -17.37 5.36
C GLN A 342 -5.84 -16.51 4.23
N PRO A 343 -4.92 -17.04 3.41
CA PRO A 343 -4.55 -16.43 2.14
C PRO A 343 -5.79 -16.12 1.31
N SER A 344 -5.81 -14.96 0.66
CA SER A 344 -6.97 -14.55 -0.15
C SER A 344 -6.54 -13.68 -1.32
N CYS A 345 -7.36 -13.71 -2.36
CA CYS A 345 -7.28 -12.81 -3.50
C CYS A 345 -8.55 -11.97 -3.56
N ARG A 346 -8.40 -10.68 -3.86
CA ARG A 346 -9.50 -9.74 -4.02
C ARG A 346 -9.54 -9.28 -5.48
N PRO A 347 -10.71 -9.30 -6.13
CA PRO A 347 -10.84 -8.73 -7.46
C PRO A 347 -10.62 -7.22 -7.39
N LEU A 348 -9.96 -6.67 -8.41
CA LEU A 348 -9.88 -5.23 -8.61
C LEU A 348 -11.16 -4.75 -9.30
N LYS A 349 -11.71 -3.61 -8.87
CA LYS A 349 -12.66 -2.87 -9.70
C LYS A 349 -11.87 -2.27 -10.85
N LEU A 350 -12.23 -2.57 -12.09
CA LEU A 350 -11.43 -2.22 -13.28
C LEU A 350 -12.05 -1.05 -14.05
N PRO A 351 -11.23 -0.22 -14.72
CA PRO A 351 -11.73 0.80 -15.63
C PRO A 351 -12.32 0.18 -16.90
N ALA A 352 -13.03 1.00 -17.67
CA ALA A 352 -13.60 0.57 -18.95
C ALA A 352 -12.58 0.58 -20.10
N ALA A 353 -11.53 1.38 -19.98
CA ALA A 353 -10.45 1.58 -20.94
C ALA A 353 -9.11 1.78 -20.23
N TRP A 354 -8.03 1.72 -21.00
CA TRP A 354 -6.66 1.99 -20.55
C TRP A 354 -5.99 3.00 -21.48
N GLU A 355 -5.22 3.92 -20.92
CA GLU A 355 -4.47 4.93 -21.68
C GLU A 355 -3.30 4.31 -22.43
N GLU A 356 -2.57 3.40 -21.78
CA GLU A 356 -1.46 2.66 -22.34
C GLU A 356 -1.88 1.21 -22.64
N ALA A 357 -1.40 0.65 -23.76
CA ALA A 357 -1.55 -0.77 -24.03
C ALA A 357 -0.56 -1.56 -23.16
N GLY A 358 -1.01 -2.64 -22.53
CA GLY A 358 -0.12 -3.41 -21.67
C GLY A 358 -0.81 -4.54 -20.93
N TRP A 359 -0.09 -5.14 -19.99
CA TRP A 359 -0.64 -6.17 -19.11
C TRP A 359 -1.13 -5.54 -17.81
N TYR A 360 -2.42 -5.68 -17.53
CA TYR A 360 -3.05 -5.14 -16.32
C TYR A 360 -3.60 -6.26 -15.44
N PRO A 361 -3.39 -6.21 -14.11
CA PRO A 361 -3.92 -7.20 -13.19
C PRO A 361 -5.44 -7.09 -13.10
N THR A 362 -6.07 -8.20 -12.68
CA THR A 362 -7.51 -8.21 -12.38
C THR A 362 -7.82 -8.58 -10.93
N SER A 363 -6.78 -8.95 -10.17
CA SER A 363 -6.85 -9.26 -8.75
C SER A 363 -5.58 -8.80 -8.04
N TYR A 364 -5.64 -8.67 -6.72
CA TYR A 364 -4.46 -8.69 -5.86
C TYR A 364 -4.61 -9.77 -4.77
N CYS A 365 -3.51 -10.43 -4.42
CA CYS A 365 -3.48 -11.56 -3.50
C CYS A 365 -2.53 -11.31 -2.34
N MET A 366 -2.95 -11.71 -1.15
CA MET A 366 -2.14 -11.76 0.07
C MET A 366 -1.97 -13.22 0.48
N SER A 367 -0.73 -13.66 0.66
CA SER A 367 -0.43 -15.05 0.99
C SER A 367 0.78 -15.18 1.91
N TYR A 368 0.89 -16.31 2.60
CA TYR A 368 2.04 -16.68 3.41
C TYR A 368 2.56 -18.05 3.01
N ARG A 369 3.84 -18.11 2.66
CA ARG A 369 4.57 -19.32 2.26
C ARG A 369 5.30 -19.87 3.48
N ALA A 370 4.62 -20.70 4.28
CA ALA A 370 5.16 -21.22 5.54
C ALA A 370 6.49 -21.97 5.38
N ASN A 371 6.67 -22.70 4.27
CA ASN A 371 7.89 -23.43 3.91
C ASN A 371 9.09 -22.52 3.57
N ARG A 372 8.86 -21.22 3.40
CA ARG A 372 9.89 -20.21 3.13
C ARG A 372 9.92 -19.09 4.17
N GLN A 373 8.91 -19.04 5.05
CA GLN A 373 8.68 -17.94 5.99
C GLN A 373 8.56 -16.58 5.29
N GLU A 374 7.89 -16.55 4.13
CA GLU A 374 7.74 -15.38 3.27
C GLU A 374 6.25 -14.97 3.21
N ILE A 375 5.97 -13.67 3.31
CA ILE A 375 4.67 -13.07 3.03
C ILE A 375 4.74 -12.50 1.62
N THR A 376 3.68 -12.68 0.83
CA THR A 376 3.58 -12.11 -0.52
C THR A 376 2.32 -11.29 -0.67
N VAL A 377 2.47 -10.10 -1.24
CA VAL A 377 1.37 -9.22 -1.67
C VAL A 377 1.60 -8.93 -3.14
N ALA A 378 0.69 -9.40 -4.00
CA ALA A 378 0.94 -9.41 -5.44
C ALA A 378 -0.30 -9.05 -6.25
N LEU A 379 -0.09 -8.24 -7.29
CA LEU A 379 -0.99 -8.11 -8.41
C LEU A 379 -0.96 -9.43 -9.21
N THR A 380 -2.13 -9.95 -9.59
CA THR A 380 -2.28 -11.24 -10.27
C THR A 380 -3.33 -11.21 -11.38
N ASP A 381 -3.45 -12.32 -12.09
CA ASP A 381 -4.48 -12.54 -13.11
C ASP A 381 -4.41 -11.49 -14.23
N PHE A 382 -3.20 -11.23 -14.72
CA PHE A 382 -2.97 -10.22 -15.75
C PHE A 382 -3.67 -10.55 -17.07
N VAL A 383 -4.23 -9.51 -17.68
CA VAL A 383 -4.88 -9.53 -18.99
C VAL A 383 -4.27 -8.43 -19.85
N SER A 384 -3.96 -8.76 -21.10
CA SER A 384 -3.48 -7.78 -22.07
C SER A 384 -4.64 -6.87 -22.50
N ARG A 385 -4.42 -5.56 -22.45
CA ARG A 385 -5.38 -4.53 -22.84
C ARG A 385 -4.76 -3.63 -23.91
N PRO A 386 -5.53 -3.28 -24.96
CA PRO A 386 -5.12 -2.20 -25.86
C PRO A 386 -5.36 -0.84 -25.19
N ALA A 387 -4.68 0.18 -25.71
CA ALA A 387 -5.04 1.58 -25.44
C ALA A 387 -6.39 1.91 -26.12
N SER A 388 -7.28 2.65 -25.45
CA SER A 388 -8.62 3.00 -25.99
C SER A 388 -9.24 4.29 -25.44
#